data_AF-A0A1U7RJ74-F1
#
_entry.id   AF-A0A1U7RJ74-F1
#
_cell.length_a   1.000
_cell.length_b   1.000
_cell.length_c   1.000
_cell.angle_alpha   90.00
_cell.angle_beta   90.00
_cell.angle_gamma   90.00
#
_symmetry.space_group_name_H-M   'P 1'
#
loop_
_entity.id
_entity.type
_entity.pdbx_description
1 polymer ?
#
loop_
_entity_poly.entity_id
_entity_poly.type
_entity_poly.pdbx_seq_one_letter_code
_entity_poly.pdbx_strand_id
1 'polypeptide(L)'
;MLRHPIFLLVVLSQVCTSSMVAGMAIFLPKFLERQFSITASFANLLLGSLTIPLSIVGIVLGGVLVKRLHLSPVQCSILCLLGSLLCLLLTLPLFFIGCSTHQIAGITQDLGAQPRPSLFPGCAEPCSCQSNDFNPVCDTSAHVEYTTPCHAGCTGHVVQEVLGKRQAVYTNCSCVAGDGTVLAGSCDSACSRLILPFILLISLGVAVASITHTPSFMLVLRGVKKEDKILAVGMQFMLLRVLAWMPSPVIHGSAIDTTCVLWALSCGRQAVCRYYDHDLLRSR
;
A
#
# COMPACT_ATOMS: atom_id res chain seq x y z
N MET A 1 -29.23 19.13 -16.39
CA MET A 1 -27.85 18.80 -15.97
C MET A 1 -27.52 17.34 -16.17
N LEU A 2 -28.21 16.41 -15.49
CA LEU A 2 -27.98 14.96 -15.59
C LEU A 2 -28.27 14.34 -16.97
N ARG A 3 -28.97 15.04 -17.87
CA ARG A 3 -29.26 14.55 -19.23
C ARG A 3 -28.13 14.77 -20.24
N HIS A 4 -27.09 15.53 -19.89
CA HIS A 4 -25.99 15.83 -20.80
C HIS A 4 -24.92 14.71 -20.68
N PRO A 5 -24.72 13.88 -21.71
CA PRO A 5 -23.90 12.66 -21.60
C PRO A 5 -22.44 12.96 -21.26
N ILE A 6 -21.90 14.07 -21.77
CA ILE A 6 -20.53 14.51 -21.50
C ILE A 6 -20.32 14.85 -20.00
N PHE A 7 -21.31 15.50 -19.37
CA PHE A 7 -21.23 15.84 -17.94
C PHE A 7 -21.20 14.57 -17.08
N LEU A 8 -22.08 13.60 -17.37
CA LEU A 8 -22.11 12.32 -16.66
C LEU A 8 -20.80 11.54 -16.82
N LEU A 9 -20.25 11.45 -18.04
CA LEU A 9 -19.00 10.74 -18.31
C LEU A 9 -17.81 11.35 -17.56
N VAL A 10 -17.70 12.68 -17.52
CA VAL A 10 -16.63 13.37 -16.79
C VAL A 10 -16.76 13.17 -15.28
N VAL A 11 -17.98 13.28 -14.74
CA VAL A 11 -18.23 13.05 -13.31
C VAL A 11 -17.94 11.60 -12.93
N LEU A 12 -18.36 10.62 -13.75
CA LEU A 12 -18.08 9.20 -13.51
C LEU A 12 -16.58 8.90 -13.55
N SER A 13 -15.85 9.46 -14.53
CA SER A 13 -14.39 9.33 -14.61
C SER A 13 -13.70 9.90 -13.35
N GLN A 14 -14.16 11.05 -12.86
CA GLN A 14 -13.64 11.62 -11.61
C GLN A 14 -13.98 10.79 -10.37
N VAL A 15 -15.16 10.15 -10.33
CA VAL A 15 -15.54 9.21 -9.28
C VAL A 15 -14.60 8.01 -9.27
N CYS A 16 -14.36 7.38 -10.43
CA CYS A 16 -13.43 6.26 -10.55
C CYS A 16 -12.01 6.65 -10.11
N THR A 17 -11.51 7.78 -10.61
CA THR A 17 -10.18 8.29 -10.26
C THR A 17 -10.06 8.57 -8.76
N SER A 18 -11.08 9.18 -8.17
CA SER A 18 -11.08 9.49 -6.73
C SER A 18 -11.19 8.23 -5.87
N SER A 19 -11.89 7.20 -6.35
CA SER A 19 -12.01 5.92 -5.66
C SER A 19 -10.66 5.22 -5.56
N MET A 20 -9.91 5.21 -6.67
CA MET A 20 -8.54 4.70 -6.73
C MET A 20 -7.62 5.48 -5.78
N VAL A 21 -7.66 6.82 -5.81
CA VAL A 21 -6.84 7.66 -4.91
C VAL A 21 -7.17 7.40 -3.44
N ALA A 22 -8.46 7.28 -3.09
CA ALA A 22 -8.88 6.97 -1.73
C ALA A 22 -8.38 5.59 -1.27
N GLY A 23 -8.42 4.58 -2.15
CA GLY A 23 -7.92 3.23 -1.86
C GLY A 23 -6.42 3.24 -1.62
N MET A 24 -5.68 3.88 -2.53
CA MET A 24 -4.23 4.06 -2.41
C MET A 24 -3.87 4.83 -1.13
N ALA A 25 -4.56 5.92 -0.79
CA ALA A 25 -4.24 6.71 0.41
C ALA A 25 -4.36 5.90 1.71
N ILE A 26 -5.30 4.95 1.79
CA ILE A 26 -5.55 4.16 3.00
C ILE A 26 -4.63 2.94 3.08
N PHE A 27 -4.43 2.24 1.97
CA PHE A 27 -3.76 0.93 1.98
C PHE A 27 -2.30 0.97 1.54
N LEU A 28 -1.88 1.97 0.77
CA LEU A 28 -0.50 2.09 0.30
C LEU A 28 0.51 2.18 1.45
N PRO A 29 0.29 2.92 2.55
CA PRO A 29 1.26 2.94 3.65
C PRO A 29 1.44 1.57 4.29
N LYS A 30 0.35 0.79 4.44
CA LYS A 30 0.40 -0.59 4.94
C LYS A 30 1.10 -1.52 3.95
N PHE A 31 0.82 -1.36 2.66
CA PHE A 31 1.53 -2.10 1.61
C PHE A 31 3.03 -1.83 1.68
N LEU A 32 3.45 -0.58 1.80
CA LEU A 32 4.86 -0.20 1.92
C LEU A 32 5.51 -0.76 3.19
N GLU A 33 4.78 -0.73 4.32
CA GLU A 33 5.23 -1.30 5.58
C GLU A 33 5.53 -2.80 5.44
N ARG A 34 4.64 -3.55 4.77
CA ARG A 34 4.84 -4.98 4.54
C ARG A 34 5.88 -5.27 3.47
N GLN A 35 5.87 -4.54 2.37
CA GLN A 35 6.69 -4.83 1.19
C GLN A 35 8.16 -4.41 1.36
N PHE A 36 8.43 -3.32 2.08
CA PHE A 36 9.76 -2.74 2.23
C PHE A 36 10.30 -2.81 3.67
N SER A 37 9.58 -3.49 4.58
CA SER A 37 9.92 -3.63 6.01
C SER A 37 10.18 -2.28 6.71
N ILE A 38 9.41 -1.25 6.35
CA ILE A 38 9.52 0.08 6.97
C ILE A 38 8.35 0.34 7.93
N THR A 39 8.51 1.29 8.86
CA THR A 39 7.40 1.67 9.74
C THR A 39 6.30 2.40 8.95
N ALA A 40 5.03 2.13 9.27
CA ALA A 40 3.89 2.88 8.70
C ALA A 40 4.04 4.41 8.86
N SER A 41 4.61 4.87 9.98
CA SER A 41 4.86 6.31 10.20
C SER A 41 5.85 6.88 9.19
N PHE A 42 6.92 6.16 8.88
CA PHE A 42 7.90 6.59 7.89
C PHE A 42 7.31 6.56 6.47
N ALA A 43 6.52 5.54 6.13
CA ALA A 43 5.80 5.46 4.86
C ALA A 43 4.86 6.66 4.66
N ASN A 44 4.05 6.96 5.69
CA ASN A 44 3.13 8.09 5.69
C ASN A 44 3.88 9.43 5.59
N LEU A 45 5.01 9.58 6.27
CA LEU A 45 5.84 10.78 6.18
C LEU A 45 6.37 10.98 4.75
N LEU A 46 6.88 9.92 4.09
CA LEU A 46 7.39 9.99 2.72
C LEU A 46 6.28 10.33 1.72
N LEU A 47 5.15 9.62 1.79
CA LEU A 47 4.00 9.89 0.93
C LEU A 47 3.45 11.31 1.17
N GLY A 48 3.31 11.72 2.42
CA GLY A 48 2.83 13.07 2.76
C GLY A 48 3.78 14.17 2.30
N SER A 49 5.08 13.99 2.51
CA SER A 49 6.09 15.02 2.21
C SER A 49 6.43 15.14 0.73
N LEU A 50 6.32 14.07 -0.06
CA LEU A 50 6.63 14.10 -1.50
C LEU A 50 5.36 14.21 -2.35
N THR A 51 4.37 13.37 -2.10
CA THR A 51 3.19 13.28 -2.98
C THR A 51 2.29 14.51 -2.86
N ILE A 52 2.06 15.04 -1.66
CA ILE A 52 1.19 16.21 -1.45
C ILE A 52 1.72 17.48 -2.17
N PRO A 53 2.98 17.93 -1.97
CA PRO A 53 3.45 19.12 -2.65
C PRO A 53 3.50 18.94 -4.18
N LEU A 54 3.87 17.76 -4.68
CA LEU A 54 3.82 17.46 -6.11
C LEU A 54 2.39 17.52 -6.66
N SER A 55 1.40 17.07 -5.89
CA SER A 55 -0.02 17.19 -6.25
C SER A 55 -0.45 18.65 -6.36
N ILE A 56 -0.06 19.50 -5.39
CA ILE A 56 -0.37 20.94 -5.41
C ILE A 56 0.24 21.59 -6.65
N VAL A 57 1.52 21.31 -6.93
CA VAL A 57 2.20 21.80 -8.15
C VAL A 57 1.47 21.33 -9.40
N GLY A 58 1.04 20.07 -9.45
CA GLY A 58 0.26 19.52 -10.56
C GLY A 58 -1.06 20.26 -10.80
N ILE A 59 -1.86 20.49 -9.75
CA ILE A 59 -3.15 21.21 -9.83
C ILE A 59 -2.93 22.63 -10.38
N VAL A 60 -1.95 23.36 -9.83
CA VAL A 60 -1.62 24.72 -10.25
C VAL A 60 -1.15 24.72 -11.71
N LEU A 61 -0.25 23.81 -12.09
CA LEU A 61 0.24 23.68 -13.45
C LEU A 61 -0.90 23.38 -14.44
N GLY A 62 -1.83 22.50 -14.09
CA GLY A 62 -3.04 22.23 -14.88
C GLY A 62 -3.89 23.48 -15.08
N GLY A 63 -4.04 24.31 -14.05
CA GLY A 63 -4.75 25.59 -14.14
C GLY A 63 -4.03 26.63 -15.01
N VAL A 64 -2.70 26.74 -14.85
CA VAL A 64 -1.86 27.61 -15.67
C VAL A 64 -1.93 27.19 -17.15
N LEU A 65 -1.89 25.89 -17.44
CA LEU A 65 -1.96 25.35 -18.79
C LEU A 65 -3.29 25.71 -19.47
N VAL A 66 -4.41 25.50 -18.78
CA VAL A 66 -5.75 25.88 -19.28
C VAL A 66 -5.85 27.39 -19.51
N LYS A 67 -5.30 28.20 -18.60
CA LYS A 67 -5.37 29.67 -18.68
C LYS A 67 -4.48 30.23 -19.78
N ARG A 68 -3.21 29.80 -19.88
CA ARG A 68 -2.21 30.34 -20.81
C ARG A 68 -2.46 29.91 -22.25
N LEU A 69 -2.88 28.66 -22.46
CA LEU A 69 -3.15 28.12 -23.80
C LEU A 69 -4.58 28.36 -24.28
N HIS A 70 -5.42 29.01 -23.46
CA HIS A 70 -6.83 29.25 -23.77
C HIS A 70 -7.57 27.99 -24.28
N LEU A 71 -7.35 26.86 -23.58
CA LEU A 71 -7.79 25.56 -24.08
C LEU A 71 -9.31 25.52 -24.29
N SER A 72 -9.72 25.03 -25.46
CA SER A 72 -11.12 24.71 -25.78
C SER A 72 -11.59 23.49 -24.98
N PRO A 73 -12.90 23.25 -24.84
CA PRO A 73 -13.41 22.04 -24.18
C PRO A 73 -12.86 20.74 -24.79
N VAL A 74 -12.70 20.69 -26.11
CA VAL A 74 -12.12 19.52 -26.79
C VAL A 74 -10.66 19.34 -26.38
N GLN A 75 -9.88 20.41 -26.36
CA GLN A 75 -8.48 20.36 -25.93
C GLN A 75 -8.32 19.99 -24.45
N CYS A 76 -9.20 20.48 -23.57
CA CYS A 76 -9.24 20.04 -22.18
C CYS A 76 -9.51 18.54 -22.07
N SER A 77 -10.44 18.00 -22.88
CA SER A 77 -10.72 16.56 -22.90
C SER A 77 -9.52 15.75 -23.38
N ILE A 78 -8.84 16.18 -24.45
CA ILE A 78 -7.63 15.54 -24.96
C ILE A 78 -6.52 15.55 -23.89
N LEU A 79 -6.32 16.69 -23.21
CA LEU A 79 -5.35 16.80 -22.12
C LEU A 79 -5.66 15.83 -20.98
N CYS A 80 -6.93 15.65 -20.61
CA CYS A 80 -7.33 14.68 -19.58
C CYS A 80 -7.06 13.23 -20.01
N LEU A 81 -7.35 12.90 -21.27
CA LEU A 81 -7.07 11.57 -21.82
C LEU A 81 -5.57 11.27 -21.88
N LEU A 82 -4.77 12.21 -22.39
CA LEU A 82 -3.31 12.08 -22.45
C LEU A 82 -2.69 12.00 -21.06
N GLY A 83 -3.15 12.82 -20.12
CA GLY A 83 -2.68 12.77 -18.73
C GLY A 83 -3.06 11.47 -18.04
N SER A 84 -4.25 10.92 -18.30
CA SER A 84 -4.65 9.61 -17.77
C SER A 84 -3.80 8.47 -18.34
N LEU A 85 -3.53 8.50 -19.66
CA LEU A 85 -2.65 7.53 -20.31
C LEU A 85 -1.22 7.61 -19.77
N LEU A 86 -0.69 8.82 -19.60
CA LEU A 86 0.65 9.03 -19.05
C LEU A 86 0.73 8.58 -17.57
N CYS A 87 -0.30 8.86 -16.77
CA CYS A 87 -0.39 8.37 -15.40
C CYS A 87 -0.36 6.84 -15.37
N LEU A 88 -1.15 6.17 -16.22
CA LEU A 88 -1.13 4.72 -16.34
C LEU A 88 0.28 4.22 -16.67
N LEU A 89 0.92 4.78 -17.70
CA LEU A 89 2.29 4.42 -18.11
C LEU A 89 3.32 4.58 -16.99
N LEU A 90 3.20 5.64 -16.18
CA LEU A 90 4.08 5.88 -15.03
C LEU A 90 3.84 4.92 -13.87
N THR A 91 2.59 4.49 -13.68
CA THR A 91 2.23 3.56 -12.59
C THR A 91 2.42 2.09 -12.95
N LEU A 92 2.46 1.73 -14.23
CA LEU A 92 2.67 0.33 -14.68
C LEU A 92 3.93 -0.34 -14.09
N PRO A 93 5.11 0.31 -14.02
CA PRO A 93 6.29 -0.28 -13.40
C PRO A 93 6.11 -0.65 -11.93
N LEU A 94 5.19 0.00 -11.20
CA LEU A 94 4.94 -0.28 -9.78
C LEU A 94 4.49 -1.73 -9.54
N PHE A 95 3.78 -2.33 -10.51
CA PHE A 95 3.37 -3.74 -10.46
C PHE A 95 4.55 -4.71 -10.56
N PHE A 96 5.69 -4.27 -11.11
CA PHE A 96 6.90 -5.08 -11.26
C PHE A 96 7.92 -4.81 -10.15
N ILE A 97 7.80 -3.68 -9.45
CA ILE A 97 8.70 -3.31 -8.36
C ILE A 97 8.19 -3.94 -7.06
N GLY A 98 8.84 -5.02 -6.65
CA GLY A 98 8.56 -5.66 -5.36
C GLY A 98 9.54 -6.78 -5.01
N CYS A 99 9.58 -7.16 -3.74
CA CYS A 99 10.20 -8.38 -3.25
C CYS A 99 9.16 -9.50 -3.16
N SER A 100 9.60 -10.74 -3.39
CA SER A 100 8.84 -11.96 -3.11
C SER A 100 8.57 -12.07 -1.60
N THR A 101 7.47 -12.74 -1.24
CA THR A 101 7.14 -13.04 0.16
C THR A 101 8.32 -13.72 0.86
N HIS A 102 8.75 -13.18 2.01
CA HIS A 102 9.81 -13.80 2.82
C HIS A 102 9.33 -15.15 3.35
N GLN A 103 10.26 -16.10 3.55
CA GLN A 103 9.90 -17.41 4.10
C GLN A 103 9.50 -17.29 5.57
N ILE A 104 8.22 -17.54 5.85
CA ILE A 104 7.66 -17.56 7.20
C ILE A 104 7.57 -19.02 7.65
N ALA A 105 8.24 -19.34 8.76
CA ALA A 105 8.24 -20.67 9.34
C ALA A 105 6.82 -21.12 9.70
N GLY A 106 6.40 -22.30 9.18
CA GLY A 106 5.09 -22.89 9.47
C GLY A 106 3.92 -22.42 8.60
N ILE A 107 4.14 -21.50 7.64
CA ILE A 107 3.08 -20.95 6.78
C ILE A 107 3.42 -21.12 5.29
N THR A 108 4.65 -20.83 4.89
CA THR A 108 5.16 -21.11 3.54
C THR A 108 5.81 -22.48 3.52
N GLN A 109 5.02 -23.54 3.27
CA GLN A 109 5.53 -24.84 2.88
C GLN A 109 5.55 -24.94 1.34
N ASP A 110 6.77 -24.80 0.80
CA ASP A 110 7.25 -25.19 -0.55
C ASP A 110 6.70 -24.55 -1.83
N LEU A 111 7.61 -23.87 -2.55
CA LEU A 111 7.75 -23.98 -4.01
C LEU A 111 9.26 -23.95 -4.37
N GLY A 112 9.90 -25.13 -4.36
CA GLY A 112 10.99 -25.42 -5.29
C GLY A 112 12.43 -25.59 -4.78
N ALA A 113 12.69 -25.69 -3.47
CA ALA A 113 14.08 -25.85 -3.00
C ALA A 113 14.24 -26.86 -1.86
N GLN A 114 14.11 -28.15 -2.18
CA GLN A 114 14.29 -29.30 -1.28
C GLN A 114 13.37 -29.27 -0.05
N PRO A 115 12.84 -30.43 0.41
CA PRO A 115 12.26 -30.47 1.73
C PRO A 115 13.39 -30.16 2.70
N ARG A 116 13.45 -28.93 3.22
CA ARG A 116 14.00 -28.70 4.55
C ARG A 116 12.84 -29.08 5.45
N PRO A 117 12.79 -30.35 5.90
CA PRO A 117 11.81 -30.72 6.91
C PRO A 117 12.07 -29.75 8.05
N SER A 118 11.01 -29.24 8.68
CA SER A 118 11.02 -28.75 10.07
C SER A 118 12.39 -28.99 10.72
N LEU A 119 13.30 -28.00 10.71
CA LEU A 119 14.71 -28.29 11.08
C LEU A 119 14.78 -28.83 12.52
N PHE A 120 13.69 -28.68 13.28
CA PHE A 120 13.37 -29.49 14.45
C PHE A 120 11.84 -29.67 14.57
N PRO A 121 11.25 -30.82 14.19
CA PRO A 121 9.91 -31.15 14.64
C PRO A 121 10.01 -31.40 16.16
N GLY A 122 9.48 -30.47 16.96
CA GLY A 122 9.51 -30.56 18.42
C GLY A 122 10.46 -29.59 19.14
N CYS A 123 11.21 -28.72 18.47
CA CYS A 123 12.02 -27.70 19.18
C CYS A 123 11.16 -26.71 19.98
N ALA A 124 9.92 -26.50 19.54
CA ALA A 124 8.95 -25.64 20.20
C ALA A 124 8.11 -26.38 21.26
N GLU A 125 8.13 -27.73 21.33
CA GLU A 125 7.38 -28.50 22.32
C GLU A 125 7.66 -28.16 23.79
N PRO A 126 8.89 -27.79 24.23
CA PRO A 126 9.09 -27.37 25.62
C PRO A 126 8.36 -26.07 25.97
N CYS A 127 7.91 -25.30 24.97
CA CYS A 127 7.16 -24.07 25.16
C CYS A 127 5.71 -24.31 24.69
N SER A 128 4.75 -24.39 25.61
CA SER A 128 3.31 -24.45 25.27
C SER A 128 2.82 -23.13 24.67
N CYS A 129 3.34 -22.76 23.49
CA CYS A 129 3.15 -21.47 22.86
C CYS A 129 1.67 -21.26 22.51
N GLN A 130 1.11 -20.13 22.91
CA GLN A 130 -0.23 -19.79 22.52
C GLN A 130 -0.25 -19.43 21.04
N SER A 131 -1.06 -20.14 20.24
CA SER A 131 -1.14 -19.93 18.78
C SER A 131 -1.66 -18.55 18.37
N ASN A 132 -2.21 -17.79 19.33
CA ASN A 132 -2.76 -16.46 19.08
C ASN A 132 -1.81 -15.31 19.44
N ASP A 133 -0.63 -15.59 20.00
CA ASP A 133 0.37 -14.54 20.24
C ASP A 133 1.06 -14.13 18.94
N PHE A 134 1.47 -12.86 18.86
CA PHE A 134 2.17 -12.33 17.69
C PHE A 134 3.24 -11.33 18.11
N ASN A 135 4.50 -11.73 17.92
CA ASN A 135 5.65 -10.88 18.15
C ASN A 135 6.77 -11.36 17.22
N PRO A 136 6.76 -10.95 15.93
CA PRO A 136 7.62 -11.53 14.92
C PRO A 136 9.09 -11.36 15.29
N VAL A 137 9.87 -12.40 15.00
CA VAL A 137 11.33 -12.39 15.17
C VAL A 137 12.00 -12.92 13.91
N CYS A 138 13.14 -12.35 13.56
CA CYS A 138 13.91 -12.71 12.38
C CYS A 138 15.20 -13.45 12.75
N ASP A 139 15.38 -14.64 12.16
CA ASP A 139 16.70 -15.26 12.06
C ASP A 139 17.45 -14.63 10.88
N THR A 140 18.44 -13.77 11.20
CA THR A 140 19.24 -13.08 10.19
C THR A 140 20.16 -14.00 9.39
N SER A 141 20.50 -15.17 9.93
CA SER A 141 21.43 -16.12 9.31
C SER A 141 20.73 -16.95 8.24
N ALA A 142 19.54 -17.47 8.55
CA ALA A 142 18.72 -18.23 7.59
C ALA A 142 17.71 -17.36 6.81
N HIS A 143 17.52 -16.11 7.21
CA HIS A 143 16.53 -15.17 6.66
C HIS A 143 15.09 -15.70 6.77
N VAL A 144 14.78 -16.36 7.89
CA VAL A 144 13.48 -16.97 8.20
C VAL A 144 12.79 -16.17 9.31
N GLU A 145 11.52 -15.85 9.09
CA GLU A 145 10.69 -15.16 10.08
C GLU A 145 9.85 -16.17 10.89
N TYR A 146 9.86 -16.00 12.22
CA TYR A 146 9.03 -16.77 13.15
C TYR A 146 7.95 -15.86 13.75
N THR A 147 6.75 -16.41 13.95
CA THR A 147 5.58 -15.67 14.46
C THR A 147 5.76 -15.10 15.87
N THR A 148 6.56 -15.77 16.70
CA THR A 148 6.89 -15.38 18.07
C THR A 148 8.28 -15.90 18.46
N PRO A 149 8.94 -15.33 19.48
CA PRO A 149 10.16 -15.90 20.05
C PRO A 149 9.94 -17.31 20.65
N CYS A 150 8.72 -17.61 21.10
CA CYS A 150 8.33 -18.91 21.63
C CYS A 150 8.36 -20.00 20.54
N HIS A 151 7.83 -19.68 19.35
CA HIS A 151 7.87 -20.58 18.18
C HIS A 151 9.28 -20.75 17.62
N ALA A 152 10.20 -19.82 17.91
CA ALA A 152 11.63 -19.97 17.65
C ALA A 152 12.38 -20.74 18.76
N GLY A 153 11.70 -21.10 19.86
CA GLY A 153 12.27 -21.86 20.97
C GLY A 153 13.24 -21.08 21.85
N CYS A 154 13.14 -19.75 21.88
CA CYS A 154 14.03 -18.88 22.64
C CYS A 154 13.69 -18.87 24.14
N THR A 155 14.72 -18.91 24.99
CA THR A 155 14.56 -18.90 26.46
C THR A 155 15.13 -17.65 27.14
N GLY A 156 15.97 -16.88 26.42
CA GLY A 156 16.56 -15.63 26.91
C GLY A 156 16.28 -14.45 25.98
N HIS A 157 16.43 -13.24 26.51
CA HIS A 157 16.47 -12.02 25.72
C HIS A 157 17.47 -11.02 26.30
N VAL A 158 18.13 -10.28 25.43
CA VAL A 158 19.07 -9.22 25.75
C VAL A 158 18.65 -7.99 24.97
N VAL A 159 18.55 -6.83 25.62
CA VAL A 159 18.30 -5.57 24.91
C VAL A 159 19.64 -5.01 24.46
N GLN A 160 19.86 -4.92 23.15
CA GLN A 160 21.08 -4.39 22.57
C GLN A 160 20.78 -3.12 21.78
N GLU A 161 21.67 -2.14 21.84
CA GLU A 161 21.61 -1.00 20.94
C GLU A 161 22.26 -1.36 19.61
N VAL A 162 21.43 -1.66 18.62
CA VAL A 162 21.86 -1.93 17.25
C VAL A 162 21.51 -0.69 16.42
N LEU A 163 22.53 -0.09 15.80
CA LEU A 163 22.36 1.07 14.91
C LEU A 163 21.64 2.29 15.55
N GLY A 164 21.83 2.52 16.86
CA GLY A 164 21.18 3.63 17.59
C GLY A 164 19.70 3.41 17.91
N LYS A 165 19.19 2.18 17.75
CA LYS A 165 17.87 1.75 18.21
C LYS A 165 18.03 0.66 19.27
N ARG A 166 17.28 0.78 20.37
CA ARG A 166 17.15 -0.28 21.38
C ARG A 166 16.29 -1.40 20.80
N GLN A 167 16.90 -2.53 20.50
CA GLN A 167 16.22 -3.69 19.93
C GLN A 167 16.45 -4.91 20.84
N ALA A 168 15.39 -5.68 21.07
CA ALA A 168 15.51 -6.93 21.80
C ALA A 168 16.11 -8.00 20.88
N VAL A 169 17.16 -8.65 21.35
CA VAL A 169 17.79 -9.82 20.74
C VAL A 169 17.43 -11.01 21.61
N TYR A 170 16.70 -11.97 21.06
CA TYR A 170 16.39 -13.21 21.76
C TYR A 170 17.53 -14.21 21.59
N THR A 171 17.84 -14.93 22.65
CA THR A 171 18.98 -15.84 22.72
C THR A 171 18.54 -17.22 23.20
N ASN A 172 19.40 -18.22 22.93
CA ASN A 172 19.19 -19.61 23.30
C ASN A 172 17.90 -20.17 22.66
N CYS A 173 17.79 -19.99 21.35
CA CYS A 173 16.67 -20.42 20.50
C CYS A 173 16.94 -21.81 19.92
N SER A 174 16.12 -22.80 20.30
CA SER A 174 16.29 -24.20 19.88
C SER A 174 15.85 -24.50 18.45
N CYS A 175 14.97 -23.68 17.85
CA CYS A 175 14.46 -23.88 16.48
C CYS A 175 15.30 -23.19 15.41
N VAL A 176 16.38 -22.50 15.79
CA VAL A 176 17.16 -21.60 14.94
C VAL A 176 18.52 -22.25 14.65
N ALA A 177 18.95 -22.24 13.39
CA ALA A 177 20.26 -22.80 13.02
C ALA A 177 21.38 -21.78 13.32
N GLY A 178 22.53 -22.25 13.83
CA GLY A 178 23.70 -21.40 14.11
C GLY A 178 23.77 -20.93 15.56
N ASP A 179 24.04 -19.63 15.77
CA ASP A 179 24.31 -19.05 17.09
C ASP A 179 23.09 -19.02 18.04
N GLY A 180 21.92 -19.48 17.58
CA GLY A 180 20.69 -19.56 18.39
C GLY A 180 20.20 -18.18 18.84
N THR A 181 20.42 -17.15 18.02
CA THR A 181 19.97 -15.77 18.28
C THR A 181 19.05 -15.27 17.18
N VAL A 182 18.02 -14.51 17.56
CA VAL A 182 17.08 -13.87 16.63
C VAL A 182 16.78 -12.44 17.05
N LEU A 183 16.53 -11.58 16.08
CA LEU A 183 16.22 -10.17 16.31
C LEU A 183 14.71 -9.97 16.44
N ALA A 184 14.29 -9.11 17.36
CA ALA A 184 12.89 -8.69 17.46
C ALA A 184 12.48 -7.87 16.23
N GLY A 185 11.31 -8.18 15.66
CA GLY A 185 10.81 -7.56 14.43
C GLY A 185 10.83 -8.52 13.25
N SER A 186 10.11 -8.14 12.20
CA SER A 186 10.11 -8.86 10.92
C SER A 186 11.46 -8.75 10.22
N CYS A 187 11.74 -9.68 9.32
CA CYS A 187 13.00 -9.66 8.57
C CYS A 187 13.11 -8.43 7.65
N ASP A 188 14.31 -7.85 7.58
CA ASP A 188 14.61 -6.76 6.65
C ASP A 188 14.45 -7.23 5.21
N SER A 189 13.64 -6.51 4.43
CA SER A 189 13.49 -6.81 3.01
C SER A 189 14.75 -6.46 2.23
N ALA A 190 15.23 -7.40 1.39
CA ALA A 190 16.33 -7.16 0.46
C ALA A 190 16.04 -5.99 -0.52
N CYS A 191 14.77 -5.63 -0.67
CA CYS A 191 14.29 -4.55 -1.54
C CYS A 191 14.17 -3.18 -0.87
N SER A 192 14.64 -2.96 0.36
CA SER A 192 14.52 -1.64 1.02
C SER A 192 15.04 -0.47 0.14
N ARG A 193 16.04 -0.72 -0.72
CA ARG A 193 16.57 0.27 -1.69
C ARG A 193 15.59 0.67 -2.81
N LEU A 194 14.62 -0.18 -3.13
CA LEU A 194 13.59 0.06 -4.16
C LEU A 194 12.45 0.95 -3.66
N ILE A 195 12.44 1.33 -2.38
CA ILE A 195 11.40 2.20 -1.84
C ILE A 195 11.43 3.61 -2.42
N LEU A 196 12.61 4.20 -2.57
CA LEU A 196 12.78 5.55 -3.13
C LEU A 196 12.25 5.64 -4.57
N PRO A 197 12.66 4.75 -5.51
CA PRO A 197 12.10 4.79 -6.85
C PRO A 197 10.59 4.51 -6.87
N PHE A 198 10.07 3.65 -5.99
CA PHE A 198 8.63 3.40 -5.87
C PHE A 198 7.85 4.65 -5.46
N ILE A 199 8.29 5.37 -4.42
CA ILE A 199 7.66 6.62 -3.96
C ILE A 199 7.78 7.72 -5.01
N LEU A 200 8.91 7.82 -5.71
CA LEU A 200 9.09 8.79 -6.79
C LEU A 200 8.13 8.54 -7.96
N LEU A 201 8.00 7.29 -8.40
CA LEU A 201 7.07 6.90 -9.47
C LEU A 201 5.61 7.18 -9.08
N ILE A 202 5.19 6.82 -7.86
CA ILE A 202 3.85 7.15 -7.36
C ILE A 202 3.65 8.66 -7.31
N SER A 203 4.60 9.40 -6.76
CA SER A 203 4.47 10.85 -6.62
C SER A 203 4.39 11.54 -7.98
N LEU A 204 5.13 11.06 -8.97
CA LEU A 204 5.06 11.55 -10.35
C LEU A 204 3.71 11.19 -11.01
N GLY A 205 3.22 9.96 -10.82
CA GLY A 205 1.90 9.55 -11.29
C GLY A 205 0.78 10.42 -10.72
N VAL A 206 0.81 10.67 -9.40
CA VAL A 206 -0.15 11.56 -8.73
C VAL A 206 0.00 13.01 -9.21
N ALA A 207 1.21 13.50 -9.46
CA ALA A 207 1.42 14.83 -10.03
C ALA A 207 0.77 14.96 -11.42
N VAL A 208 0.96 13.97 -12.29
CA VAL A 208 0.35 13.93 -13.63
C VAL A 208 -1.17 13.84 -13.54
N ALA A 209 -1.71 12.99 -12.67
CA ALA A 209 -3.15 12.91 -12.41
C ALA A 209 -3.70 14.27 -11.93
N SER A 210 -2.97 14.95 -11.05
CA SER A 210 -3.32 16.26 -10.50
C SER A 210 -3.36 17.37 -11.56
N ILE A 211 -2.52 17.30 -12.60
CA ILE A 211 -2.58 18.23 -13.76
C ILE A 211 -3.93 18.12 -14.47
N THR A 212 -4.52 16.93 -14.56
CA THR A 212 -5.81 16.71 -15.23
C THR A 212 -7.03 17.11 -14.39
N HIS A 213 -6.85 17.32 -13.08
CA HIS A 213 -7.95 17.66 -12.17
C HIS A 213 -8.61 19.00 -12.54
N THR A 214 -7.80 20.04 -12.75
CA THR A 214 -8.27 21.38 -13.12
C THR A 214 -9.01 21.44 -14.47
N PRO A 215 -8.48 20.90 -15.59
CA PRO A 215 -9.22 20.87 -16.85
C PRO A 215 -10.50 20.04 -16.77
N SER A 216 -10.51 18.93 -16.03
CA SER A 216 -11.73 18.12 -15.80
C SER A 216 -12.81 18.94 -15.07
N PHE A 217 -12.42 19.67 -14.01
CA PHE A 217 -13.33 20.55 -13.29
C PHE A 217 -13.87 21.70 -14.17
N MET A 218 -13.01 22.27 -15.03
CA MET A 218 -13.41 23.31 -15.98
C MET A 218 -14.40 22.81 -17.04
N LEU A 219 -14.28 21.56 -17.49
CA LEU A 219 -15.23 20.94 -18.42
C LEU A 219 -16.64 20.88 -17.81
N VAL A 220 -16.72 20.50 -16.53
CA VAL A 220 -17.97 20.51 -15.79
C VAL A 220 -18.55 21.91 -15.76
N LEU A 221 -17.80 22.91 -15.31
CA LEU A 221 -18.29 24.29 -15.19
C LEU A 221 -18.70 24.94 -16.52
N ARG A 222 -18.06 24.55 -17.64
CA ARG A 222 -18.40 25.03 -18.99
C ARG A 222 -19.62 24.32 -19.58
N GLY A 223 -19.92 23.09 -19.15
CA GLY A 223 -21.05 22.31 -19.62
C GLY A 223 -22.40 22.72 -19.03
N VAL A 224 -22.42 23.63 -18.05
CA VAL A 224 -23.64 24.03 -17.33
C VAL A 224 -23.87 25.53 -17.28
N LYS A 225 -25.17 25.88 -17.21
CA LYS A 225 -25.64 27.27 -17.18
C LYS A 225 -25.09 28.00 -15.96
N LYS A 226 -24.95 29.33 -16.06
CA LYS A 226 -24.35 30.15 -15.00
C LYS A 226 -25.10 30.03 -13.67
N GLU A 227 -26.44 30.00 -13.70
CA GLU A 227 -27.27 29.86 -12.49
C GLU A 227 -27.04 28.54 -11.74
N ASP A 228 -26.76 27.45 -12.47
CA ASP A 228 -26.71 26.12 -11.87
C ASP A 228 -25.29 25.69 -11.42
N LYS A 229 -24.25 26.49 -11.66
CA LYS A 229 -22.85 26.08 -11.44
C LYS A 229 -22.57 25.58 -10.03
N ILE A 230 -23.07 26.29 -9.02
CA ILE A 230 -22.85 25.94 -7.61
C ILE A 230 -23.56 24.62 -7.28
N LEU A 231 -24.77 24.43 -7.82
CA LEU A 231 -25.51 23.17 -7.69
C LEU A 231 -24.76 22.01 -8.34
N ALA A 232 -24.17 22.23 -9.52
CA ALA A 232 -23.36 21.23 -10.22
C ALA A 232 -22.16 20.77 -9.39
N VAL A 233 -21.41 21.74 -8.83
CA VAL A 233 -20.23 21.48 -7.99
C VAL A 233 -20.63 20.75 -6.72
N GLY A 234 -21.74 21.15 -6.09
CA GLY A 234 -22.28 20.47 -4.91
C GLY A 234 -22.65 19.00 -5.19
N MET A 235 -23.37 18.74 -6.29
CA MET A 235 -23.72 17.39 -6.71
C MET A 235 -22.47 16.55 -7.04
N GLN A 236 -21.51 17.11 -7.76
CA GLN A 236 -20.25 16.45 -8.07
C GLN A 236 -19.50 16.04 -6.81
N PHE A 237 -19.35 16.94 -5.84
CA PHE A 237 -18.68 16.65 -4.57
C PHE A 237 -19.44 15.59 -3.75
N MET A 238 -20.77 15.67 -3.71
CA MET A 238 -21.60 14.65 -3.05
C MET A 238 -21.38 13.27 -3.68
N LEU A 239 -21.46 13.16 -5.01
CA LEU A 239 -21.24 11.90 -5.73
C LEU A 239 -19.83 11.36 -5.51
N LEU A 240 -18.81 12.22 -5.50
CA LEU A 240 -17.44 11.82 -5.18
C LEU A 240 -17.33 11.23 -3.78
N ARG A 241 -17.96 11.85 -2.77
CA ARG A 241 -17.92 11.35 -1.40
C ARG A 241 -18.67 10.03 -1.25
N VAL A 242 -19.89 9.96 -1.77
CA VAL A 242 -20.78 8.80 -1.60
C VAL A 242 -20.34 7.61 -2.46
N LEU A 243 -19.95 7.83 -3.71
CA LEU A 243 -19.62 6.74 -4.66
C LEU A 243 -18.14 6.40 -4.73
N ALA A 244 -17.25 7.29 -4.30
CA ALA A 244 -15.81 7.02 -4.34
C ALA A 244 -15.26 6.76 -2.92
N TRP A 245 -15.37 7.73 -2.02
CA TRP A 245 -14.71 7.66 -0.72
C TRP A 245 -15.34 6.68 0.27
N MET A 246 -16.67 6.52 0.28
CA MET A 246 -17.32 5.55 1.16
C MET A 246 -17.11 4.08 0.75
N PRO A 247 -17.27 3.69 -0.52
CA PRO A 247 -17.08 2.29 -0.90
C PRO A 247 -15.62 1.90 -1.09
N SER A 248 -14.72 2.85 -1.37
CA SER A 248 -13.31 2.53 -1.64
C SER A 248 -12.61 1.76 -0.51
N PRO A 249 -12.73 2.13 0.79
CA PRO A 249 -12.16 1.34 1.89
C PRO A 249 -12.70 -0.09 1.95
N VAL A 250 -13.99 -0.27 1.66
CA VAL A 250 -14.65 -1.58 1.72
C VAL A 250 -14.20 -2.46 0.55
N ILE A 251 -14.17 -1.91 -0.67
CA ILE A 251 -13.78 -2.64 -1.88
C ILE A 251 -12.30 -3.01 -1.83
N HIS A 252 -11.42 -2.02 -1.61
CA HIS A 252 -9.98 -2.28 -1.58
C HIS A 252 -9.57 -3.07 -0.34
N GLY A 253 -10.22 -2.84 0.81
CA GLY A 253 -10.00 -3.62 2.02
C GLY A 253 -10.38 -5.09 1.81
N SER A 254 -11.56 -5.35 1.25
CA SER A 254 -11.96 -6.72 0.92
C SER A 254 -11.04 -7.36 -0.12
N ALA A 255 -10.56 -6.61 -1.12
CA ALA A 255 -9.61 -7.13 -2.10
C ALA A 255 -8.28 -7.54 -1.44
N ILE A 256 -7.77 -6.72 -0.52
CA ILE A 256 -6.54 -7.00 0.24
C ILE A 256 -6.75 -8.18 1.20
N ASP A 257 -7.90 -8.27 1.85
CA ASP A 257 -8.22 -9.38 2.75
C ASP A 257 -8.22 -10.75 2.02
N THR A 258 -8.50 -10.79 0.71
CA THR A 258 -8.40 -12.04 -0.08
C THR A 258 -6.97 -12.56 -0.23
N THR A 259 -5.96 -11.70 -0.05
CA THR A 259 -4.55 -12.11 -0.13
C THR A 259 -3.97 -12.48 1.23
N CYS A 260 -4.81 -12.55 2.26
CA CYS A 260 -4.40 -12.91 3.60
C CYS A 260 -4.01 -14.40 3.70
N VAL A 261 -2.80 -14.65 4.20
CA VAL A 261 -2.27 -16.00 4.46
C VAL A 261 -2.47 -16.41 5.93
N LEU A 262 -2.38 -15.47 6.87
CA LEU A 262 -2.58 -15.73 8.30
C LEU A 262 -3.53 -14.74 8.96
N TRP A 263 -4.66 -15.22 9.44
CA TRP A 263 -5.64 -14.43 10.20
C TRP A 263 -5.34 -14.45 11.71
N ALA A 264 -5.39 -13.29 12.35
CA ALA A 264 -5.49 -13.21 13.81
C ALA A 264 -6.92 -13.59 14.25
N LEU A 265 -7.03 -14.32 15.35
CA LEU A 265 -8.32 -14.61 15.98
C LEU A 265 -8.51 -13.68 17.16
N SER A 266 -9.68 -13.06 17.26
CA SER A 266 -10.10 -12.33 18.46
C SER A 266 -11.45 -12.88 18.90
N CYS A 267 -11.52 -13.43 20.12
CA CYS A 267 -12.72 -14.09 20.65
C CYS A 267 -13.31 -15.16 19.71
N GLY A 268 -12.45 -15.96 19.07
CA GLY A 268 -12.87 -17.03 18.14
C GLY A 268 -13.36 -16.55 16.77
N ARG A 269 -13.30 -15.25 16.47
CA ARG A 269 -13.64 -14.67 15.15
C ARG A 269 -12.39 -14.13 14.47
N GLN A 270 -12.39 -14.16 13.13
CA GLN A 270 -11.34 -13.53 12.33
C GLN A 270 -11.31 -12.02 12.61
N ALA A 271 -10.12 -11.50 12.92
CA ALA A 271 -9.90 -10.10 13.22
C ALA A 271 -9.01 -9.47 12.16
N VAL A 272 -7.70 -9.34 12.41
CA VAL A 272 -6.76 -8.66 11.53
C VAL A 272 -5.87 -9.68 10.83
N CYS A 273 -5.67 -9.53 9.53
CA CYS A 273 -4.68 -10.32 8.82
C CYS A 273 -3.25 -9.94 9.23
N ARG A 274 -2.44 -10.94 9.62
CA ARG A 274 -1.05 -10.81 10.09
C ARG A 274 -0.05 -10.88 8.94
N TYR A 275 -0.25 -11.82 8.02
CA TYR A 275 0.60 -12.02 6.85
C TYR A 275 -0.22 -12.03 5.57
N TYR A 276 0.26 -11.31 4.58
CA TYR A 276 -0.31 -11.25 3.23
C TYR A 276 0.64 -11.91 2.25
N ASP A 277 0.11 -12.52 1.21
CA ASP A 277 0.89 -12.97 0.06
C ASP A 277 1.30 -11.75 -0.77
N HIS A 278 2.59 -11.44 -0.80
CA HIS A 278 3.11 -10.25 -1.46
C HIS A 278 3.01 -10.32 -2.99
N ASP A 279 2.98 -11.51 -3.58
CA ASP A 279 2.87 -11.68 -5.04
C ASP A 279 1.41 -11.55 -5.49
N LEU A 280 0.47 -12.11 -4.72
CA LEU A 280 -0.95 -11.92 -4.97
C LEU A 280 -1.39 -10.48 -4.67
N LEU A 281 -0.84 -9.86 -3.61
CA LEU A 281 -1.11 -8.47 -3.25
C LEU A 281 -0.57 -7.48 -4.28
N ARG A 282 0.52 -7.81 -4.98
CA ARG A 282 1.07 -6.97 -6.06
C ARG A 282 0.26 -7.04 -7.35
N SER A 283 -0.41 -8.16 -7.62
CA SER A 283 -1.13 -8.42 -8.87
C SER A 283 -2.64 -8.12 -8.82
N ARG A 284 -3.16 -7.72 -7.66
CA ARG A 284 -4.57 -7.39 -7.40
C ARG A 284 -4.81 -5.89 -7.37
#